data_AF-A0A7Z9KFK4-F1
#
_entry.id   AF-A0A7Z9KFK4-F1
#
_cell.length_a   1.000
_cell.length_b   1.000
_cell.length_c   1.000
_cell.angle_alpha   90.00
_cell.angle_beta   90.00
_cell.angle_gamma   90.00
#
_symmetry.space_group_name_H-M   'P 1'
#
loop_
_entity.id
_entity.type
_entity.pdbx_description
1 polymer ?
#
loop_
_entity_poly.entity_id
_entity_poly.type
_entity_poly.pdbx_seq_one_letter_code
_entity_poly.pdbx_strand_id
1 'polypeptide(L)'
;MIRTSLTERLGINYPIIQAPMASATTPDMVIAASEAGALGSLGAAYMAPDEIRASIRKIRQATKRPFQVNLFAPQKRHTLTNDEIDQANRPLRSIRAELGLADRNSAPEYKDRFANQLQVLLDEEISIVGFHFGLPDTEDLDKVKASGAVLIGCATQVSDAVALDKAGVDFVVAQGFEAGGHQGTFHSEEEPSMIGLMALIPQIVDAVSVPVIGAGGLMDGR
;
A
#
# COMPACT_ATOMS: atom_id res chain seq x y z
N MET A 1 20.52 16.28 10.30
CA MET A 1 19.84 14.99 10.03
C MET A 1 19.03 14.67 11.26
N ILE A 2 17.72 14.51 11.13
CA ILE A 2 16.86 14.08 12.24
C ILE A 2 17.13 12.59 12.41
N ARG A 3 17.48 12.13 13.62
CA ARG A 3 17.75 10.72 13.89
C ARG A 3 16.54 10.10 14.59
N THR A 4 15.91 9.16 13.91
CA THR A 4 14.83 8.30 14.42
C THR A 4 15.11 6.86 13.99
N SER A 5 14.44 5.89 14.62
CA SER A 5 14.50 4.48 14.18
C SER A 5 14.15 4.32 12.71
N LEU A 6 13.23 5.14 12.18
CA LEU A 6 12.87 5.16 10.76
C LEU A 6 14.03 5.61 9.87
N THR A 7 14.65 6.75 10.17
CA THR A 7 15.73 7.31 9.33
C THR A 7 16.96 6.41 9.32
N GLU A 8 17.31 5.83 10.47
CA GLU A 8 18.49 4.96 10.59
C GLU A 8 18.29 3.63 9.87
N ARG A 9 17.12 3.01 10.03
CA ARG A 9 16.82 1.68 9.46
C ARG A 9 16.54 1.72 7.96
N LEU A 10 15.99 2.83 7.46
CA LEU A 10 15.72 3.00 6.02
C LEU A 10 16.82 3.73 5.26
N GLY A 11 17.80 4.33 5.94
CA GLY A 11 18.88 5.10 5.29
C GLY A 11 18.41 6.40 4.64
N ILE A 12 17.45 7.09 5.25
CA ILE A 12 16.89 8.38 4.78
C ILE A 12 17.22 9.53 5.74
N ASN A 13 17.13 10.77 5.29
CA ASN A 13 17.53 11.96 6.06
C ASN A 13 16.41 12.55 6.91
N TYR A 14 15.18 12.39 6.44
CA TYR A 14 13.97 12.92 7.06
C TYR A 14 12.97 11.79 7.30
N PRO A 15 12.26 11.76 8.43
CA PRO A 15 11.24 10.75 8.73
C PRO A 15 9.94 11.04 7.96
N ILE A 16 10.06 11.24 6.64
CA ILE A 16 8.97 11.60 5.74
C ILE A 16 8.90 10.53 4.67
N ILE A 17 7.70 10.02 4.42
CA ILE A 17 7.42 9.07 3.35
C ILE A 17 6.44 9.72 2.38
N GLN A 18 6.82 9.78 1.11
CA GLN A 18 5.91 10.13 0.04
C GLN A 18 5.01 8.91 -0.22
N ALA A 19 3.71 8.98 0.12
CA ALA A 19 2.84 7.81 0.12
C ALA A 19 2.71 7.10 -1.26
N PRO A 20 2.73 5.76 -1.32
CA PRO A 20 2.56 5.02 -2.57
C PRO A 20 1.10 5.09 -3.06
N MET A 21 0.80 6.07 -3.90
CA MET A 21 -0.54 6.26 -4.47
C MET A 21 -0.64 5.55 -5.81
N ALA A 22 -1.24 4.35 -5.84
CA ALA A 22 -1.45 3.62 -7.09
C ALA A 22 -2.19 4.49 -8.12
N SER A 23 -1.69 4.50 -9.36
CA SER A 23 -2.11 5.38 -10.47
C SER A 23 -1.75 6.87 -10.39
N ALA A 24 -1.29 7.39 -9.24
CA ALA A 24 -0.92 8.80 -9.10
C ALA A 24 0.59 9.02 -8.89
N THR A 25 1.26 8.12 -8.16
CA THR A 25 2.72 8.17 -8.04
C THR A 25 3.37 7.88 -9.39
N THR A 26 4.33 8.71 -9.78
CA THR A 26 5.19 8.48 -10.93
C THR A 26 6.62 8.14 -10.50
N PRO A 27 7.43 7.46 -11.33
CA PRO A 27 8.85 7.28 -11.06
C PRO A 27 9.59 8.58 -10.75
N ASP A 28 9.23 9.68 -11.43
CA ASP A 28 9.89 10.98 -11.24
C ASP A 28 9.54 11.60 -9.87
N MET A 29 8.33 11.36 -9.36
CA MET A 29 7.94 11.74 -8.00
C MET A 29 8.73 10.95 -6.95
N VAL A 30 8.91 9.63 -7.15
CA VAL A 30 9.71 8.78 -6.27
C VAL A 30 11.16 9.25 -6.23
N ILE A 31 11.77 9.51 -7.40
CA ILE A 31 13.13 10.03 -7.52
C ILE A 31 13.26 11.35 -6.77
N ALA A 32 12.34 12.29 -7.00
CA ALA A 32 12.39 13.61 -6.37
C ALA A 32 12.31 13.53 -4.84
N ALA A 33 11.42 12.70 -4.29
CA ALA A 33 11.30 12.48 -2.85
C ALA A 33 12.57 11.85 -2.24
N SER A 34 13.10 10.80 -2.88
CA SER A 34 14.31 10.11 -2.42
C SER A 34 15.56 11.00 -2.48
N GLU A 35 15.72 11.82 -3.52
CA GLU A 35 16.82 12.79 -3.63
C GLU A 35 16.72 13.91 -2.59
N ALA A 36 15.50 14.37 -2.29
CA ALA A 36 15.23 15.32 -1.21
C ALA A 36 15.52 14.73 0.20
N GLY A 37 15.76 13.41 0.30
CA GLY A 37 16.13 12.74 1.55
C GLY A 37 14.93 12.20 2.35
N ALA A 38 13.73 12.24 1.79
CA ALA A 38 12.58 11.47 2.25
C ALA A 38 12.63 10.05 1.66
N LEU A 39 11.68 9.19 2.01
CA LEU A 39 11.45 7.93 1.31
C LEU A 39 10.46 8.16 0.16
N GLY A 40 10.91 8.03 -1.09
CA GLY A 40 10.00 7.91 -2.23
C GLY A 40 9.37 6.51 -2.29
N SER A 41 8.08 6.43 -2.63
CA SER A 41 7.36 5.15 -2.64
C SER A 41 6.51 4.95 -3.90
N LEU A 42 6.83 3.93 -4.69
CA LEU A 42 6.08 3.55 -5.88
C LEU A 42 4.82 2.74 -5.52
N GLY A 43 3.63 3.25 -5.85
CA GLY A 43 2.37 2.51 -5.77
C GLY A 43 2.16 1.59 -6.97
N ALA A 44 2.51 0.31 -6.84
CA ALA A 44 2.59 -0.63 -7.96
C ALA A 44 1.38 -1.58 -8.08
N ALA A 45 0.37 -1.46 -7.20
CA ALA A 45 -0.74 -2.40 -7.11
C ALA A 45 -1.49 -2.65 -8.44
N TYR A 46 -1.69 -1.62 -9.26
CA TYR A 46 -2.40 -1.74 -10.54
C TYR A 46 -1.49 -1.99 -11.75
N MET A 47 -0.18 -2.01 -11.55
CA MET A 47 0.79 -2.10 -12.64
C MET A 47 1.00 -3.55 -13.08
N ALA A 48 1.20 -3.76 -14.38
CA ALA A 48 1.66 -5.06 -14.87
C ALA A 48 3.12 -5.32 -14.42
N PRO A 49 3.55 -6.58 -14.25
CA PRO A 49 4.91 -6.92 -13.81
C PRO A 49 6.03 -6.23 -14.62
N ASP A 50 5.90 -6.16 -15.95
CA ASP A 50 6.89 -5.51 -16.80
C ASP A 50 6.95 -3.99 -16.60
N GLU A 51 5.83 -3.36 -16.29
CA GLU A 51 5.76 -1.93 -15.97
C GLU A 51 6.42 -1.62 -14.62
N ILE A 52 6.23 -2.51 -13.63
CA ILE A 52 6.90 -2.42 -12.32
C ILE A 52 8.41 -2.50 -12.54
N ARG A 53 8.87 -3.51 -13.29
CA ARG A 53 10.29 -3.70 -13.60
C ARG A 53 10.89 -2.48 -14.30
N ALA A 54 10.21 -1.97 -15.32
CA ALA A 54 10.64 -0.77 -16.06
C ALA A 54 10.74 0.45 -15.13
N SER A 55 9.78 0.62 -14.23
CA SER A 55 9.74 1.75 -13.29
C SER A 55 10.84 1.67 -12.24
N ILE A 56 11.07 0.49 -11.65
CA ILE A 56 12.19 0.23 -10.73
C ILE A 56 13.53 0.58 -11.39
N ARG A 57 13.74 0.11 -12.63
CA ARG A 57 14.97 0.39 -13.38
C ARG A 57 15.14 1.86 -13.70
N LYS A 58 14.06 2.55 -14.10
CA LYS A 58 14.09 4.01 -14.31
C LYS A 58 14.51 4.75 -13.03
N ILE A 59 13.94 4.40 -11.88
CA ILE A 59 14.28 5.01 -10.59
C ILE A 59 15.76 4.79 -10.26
N ARG A 60 16.26 3.55 -10.37
CA ARG A 60 17.66 3.19 -10.06
C ARG A 60 18.71 3.79 -10.99
N GLN A 61 18.32 4.10 -12.22
CA GLN A 61 19.17 4.83 -13.15
C GLN A 61 19.34 6.29 -12.73
N ALA A 62 18.31 6.89 -12.13
CA ALA A 62 18.31 8.30 -11.74
C ALA A 62 18.81 8.56 -10.31
N THR A 63 18.62 7.63 -9.37
CA THR A 63 19.02 7.78 -7.96
C THR A 63 19.64 6.51 -7.38
N LYS A 64 20.54 6.70 -6.41
CA LYS A 64 21.09 5.63 -5.52
C LYS A 64 20.47 5.65 -4.14
N ARG A 65 19.56 6.59 -3.86
CA ARG A 65 18.85 6.69 -2.59
C ARG A 65 17.80 5.58 -2.47
N PRO A 66 17.50 5.12 -1.25
CA PRO A 66 16.47 4.10 -1.03
C PRO A 66 15.10 4.60 -1.49
N PHE A 67 14.28 3.66 -1.94
CA PHE A 67 12.88 3.87 -2.27
C PHE A 67 12.09 2.60 -1.95
N GLN A 68 10.79 2.76 -1.79
CA GLN A 68 9.87 1.68 -1.44
C GLN A 68 9.00 1.31 -2.63
N VAL A 69 8.59 0.04 -2.74
CA VAL A 69 7.58 -0.40 -3.72
C VAL A 69 6.41 -1.05 -2.97
N ASN A 70 5.18 -0.62 -3.28
CA ASN A 70 3.97 -1.04 -2.57
C ASN A 70 3.10 -1.93 -3.47
N LEU A 71 2.60 -3.03 -2.90
CA LEU A 71 1.60 -3.89 -3.51
C LEU A 71 0.36 -4.00 -2.61
N PHE A 72 -0.77 -4.35 -3.21
CA PHE A 72 -1.95 -4.77 -2.46
C PHE A 72 -1.80 -6.25 -2.09
N ALA A 73 -2.01 -6.57 -0.82
CA ALA A 73 -2.07 -7.95 -0.38
C ALA A 73 -3.30 -8.66 -0.98
N PRO A 74 -3.18 -9.93 -1.40
CA PRO A 74 -4.30 -10.69 -1.93
C PRO A 74 -5.48 -10.75 -0.95
N GLN A 75 -6.68 -10.45 -1.44
CA GLN A 75 -7.93 -10.55 -0.68
C GLN A 75 -8.72 -11.77 -1.09
N LYS A 76 -9.51 -12.32 -0.15
CA LYS A 76 -10.47 -13.37 -0.44
C LYS A 76 -11.50 -12.84 -1.45
N ARG A 77 -11.71 -13.58 -2.55
CA ARG A 77 -12.71 -13.20 -3.55
C ARG A 77 -14.04 -13.86 -3.28
N HIS A 78 -15.10 -13.11 -3.54
CA HIS A 78 -16.46 -13.61 -3.55
C HIS A 78 -16.86 -13.93 -4.99
N THR A 79 -17.51 -15.08 -5.18
CA THR A 79 -18.14 -15.41 -6.46
C THR A 79 -19.39 -14.57 -6.61
N LEU A 80 -19.44 -13.73 -7.63
CA LEU A 80 -20.59 -12.88 -7.91
C LEU A 80 -21.62 -13.63 -8.75
N THR A 81 -22.88 -13.54 -8.36
CA THR A 81 -24.03 -13.97 -9.16
C THR A 81 -24.42 -12.90 -10.18
N ASN A 82 -25.10 -13.31 -11.25
CA ASN A 82 -25.63 -12.35 -12.23
C ASN A 82 -26.63 -11.37 -11.59
N ASP A 83 -27.37 -11.79 -10.57
CA ASP A 83 -28.33 -10.95 -9.87
C ASP A 83 -27.64 -9.87 -9.02
N GLU A 84 -26.55 -10.20 -8.33
CA GLU A 84 -25.74 -9.20 -7.61
C GLU A 84 -25.12 -8.17 -8.56
N ILE A 85 -24.65 -8.63 -9.73
CA ILE A 85 -24.13 -7.75 -10.78
C ILE A 85 -25.24 -6.85 -11.32
N ASP A 86 -26.44 -7.38 -11.58
CA ASP A 86 -27.59 -6.58 -12.03
C ASP A 86 -27.99 -5.55 -10.97
N GLN A 87 -28.07 -5.97 -9.71
CA GLN A 87 -28.42 -5.10 -8.59
C GLN A 87 -27.45 -3.93 -8.46
N ALA A 88 -26.14 -4.18 -8.55
CA ALA A 88 -25.12 -3.14 -8.51
C ALA A 88 -25.16 -2.21 -9.74
N ASN A 89 -25.53 -2.73 -10.92
CA ASN A 89 -25.59 -1.94 -12.16
C ASN A 89 -26.89 -1.14 -12.32
N ARG A 90 -27.98 -1.56 -11.67
CA ARG A 90 -29.31 -0.95 -11.83
C ARG A 90 -29.33 0.57 -11.59
N PRO A 91 -28.72 1.13 -10.52
CA PRO A 91 -28.69 2.58 -10.31
C PRO A 91 -27.88 3.34 -11.38
N LEU A 92 -26.96 2.67 -12.08
CA LEU A 92 -26.07 3.27 -13.07
C LEU A 92 -26.69 3.34 -14.48
N ARG A 93 -27.83 2.67 -14.72
CA ARG A 93 -28.46 2.60 -16.04
C ARG A 93 -28.92 3.96 -16.56
N SER A 94 -29.49 4.80 -15.72
CA SER A 94 -29.91 6.15 -16.10
C SER A 94 -28.71 7.00 -16.55
N ILE A 95 -27.62 6.94 -15.79
CA ILE A 95 -26.35 7.63 -16.09
C ILE A 95 -25.78 7.12 -17.43
N ARG A 96 -25.80 5.81 -17.67
CA ARG A 96 -25.34 5.23 -18.96
C ARG A 96 -26.19 5.71 -20.13
N ALA A 97 -27.51 5.73 -19.98
CA ALA A 97 -28.41 6.20 -21.02
C ALA A 97 -28.18 7.68 -21.36
N GLU A 98 -28.01 8.52 -20.35
CA GLU A 98 -27.68 9.94 -20.51
C GLU A 98 -26.35 10.14 -21.25
N LEU A 99 -25.34 9.34 -20.93
CA LEU A 99 -24.02 9.39 -21.55
C LEU A 99 -23.93 8.62 -22.90
N GLY A 100 -25.02 8.00 -23.36
CA GLY A 100 -25.02 7.18 -24.58
C GLY A 100 -24.15 5.92 -24.49
N LEU A 101 -23.89 5.41 -23.28
CA LEU A 101 -23.08 4.22 -23.03
C LEU A 101 -23.93 2.96 -23.05
N ALA A 102 -23.37 1.87 -23.59
CA ALA A 102 -23.99 0.56 -23.54
C ALA A 102 -24.17 0.08 -22.09
N ASP A 103 -25.26 -0.65 -21.83
CA ASP A 103 -25.41 -1.31 -20.54
C ASP A 103 -24.35 -2.42 -20.38
N ARG A 104 -23.86 -2.58 -19.14
CA ARG A 104 -22.88 -3.60 -18.78
C ARG A 104 -23.45 -4.39 -17.62
N ASN A 105 -23.74 -5.66 -17.86
CA ASN A 105 -24.28 -6.58 -16.86
C ASN A 105 -23.40 -7.83 -16.69
N SER A 106 -22.08 -7.66 -16.81
CA SER A 106 -21.10 -8.71 -16.59
C SER A 106 -20.05 -8.24 -15.59
N ALA A 107 -19.52 -9.18 -14.80
CA ALA A 107 -18.40 -8.90 -13.92
C ALA A 107 -17.15 -8.60 -14.78
N PRO A 108 -16.33 -7.61 -14.38
CA PRO A 108 -15.05 -7.39 -15.03
C PRO A 108 -14.14 -8.61 -14.84
N GLU A 109 -13.35 -8.94 -15.86
CA GLU A 109 -12.31 -9.96 -15.75
C GLU A 109 -11.24 -9.46 -14.78
N TYR A 110 -11.15 -10.10 -13.62
CA TYR A 110 -10.08 -9.83 -12.67
C TYR A 110 -8.86 -10.69 -13.03
N LYS A 111 -7.72 -10.05 -13.29
CA LYS A 111 -6.44 -10.73 -13.50
C LYS A 111 -5.63 -10.64 -12.23
N ASP A 112 -5.51 -11.77 -11.54
CA ASP A 112 -4.59 -11.87 -10.41
C ASP A 112 -3.16 -11.80 -10.90
N ARG A 113 -2.44 -10.78 -10.43
CA ARG A 113 -1.06 -10.52 -10.81
C ARG A 113 -0.13 -10.57 -9.62
N PHE A 114 -0.63 -10.81 -8.40
CA PHE A 114 0.15 -10.60 -7.18
C PHE A 114 1.45 -11.40 -7.19
N ALA A 115 1.38 -12.71 -7.41
CA ALA A 115 2.57 -13.57 -7.44
C ALA A 115 3.62 -13.09 -8.46
N ASN A 116 3.18 -12.68 -9.66
CA ASN A 116 4.08 -12.16 -10.68
C ASN A 116 4.64 -10.78 -10.32
N GLN A 117 3.85 -9.91 -9.70
CA GLN A 117 4.30 -8.60 -9.22
C GLN A 117 5.34 -8.77 -8.11
N LEU A 118 5.07 -9.64 -7.13
CA LEU A 118 5.98 -9.95 -6.04
C LEU A 118 7.29 -10.53 -6.56
N GLN A 119 7.23 -11.45 -7.52
CA GLN A 119 8.44 -12.00 -8.15
C GLN A 119 9.32 -10.90 -8.76
N VAL A 120 8.74 -9.87 -9.38
CA VAL A 120 9.53 -8.73 -9.89
C VAL A 120 10.24 -7.98 -8.78
N LEU A 121 9.59 -7.76 -7.63
CA LEU A 121 10.22 -7.09 -6.49
C LEU A 121 11.39 -7.90 -5.93
N LEU A 122 11.27 -9.23 -5.89
CA LEU A 122 12.33 -10.15 -5.46
C LEU A 122 13.48 -10.21 -6.48
N ASP A 123 13.18 -10.38 -7.77
CA ASP A 123 14.17 -10.41 -8.86
C ASP A 123 14.96 -9.11 -8.94
N GLU A 124 14.30 -7.98 -8.71
CA GLU A 124 14.93 -6.68 -8.68
C GLU A 124 15.48 -6.35 -7.29
N GLU A 125 15.45 -7.22 -6.29
CA GLU A 125 16.07 -6.97 -4.96
C GLU A 125 15.63 -5.62 -4.34
N ILE A 126 14.32 -5.36 -4.28
CA ILE A 126 13.79 -4.16 -3.64
C ILE A 126 14.04 -4.23 -2.13
N SER A 127 14.74 -3.23 -1.59
CA SER A 127 15.16 -3.20 -0.18
C SER A 127 14.06 -2.80 0.80
N ILE A 128 12.95 -2.22 0.32
CA ILE A 128 11.82 -1.78 1.14
C ILE A 128 10.51 -2.13 0.42
N VAL A 129 9.75 -3.05 0.99
CA VAL A 129 8.49 -3.56 0.42
C VAL A 129 7.35 -3.18 1.36
N GLY A 130 6.29 -2.62 0.77
CA GLY A 130 5.09 -2.24 1.51
C GLY A 130 3.88 -3.04 1.05
N PHE A 131 3.00 -3.37 1.98
CA PHE A 131 1.71 -3.99 1.69
C PHE A 131 0.55 -3.13 2.22
N HIS A 132 -0.54 -3.12 1.45
CA HIS A 132 -1.81 -2.53 1.84
C HIS A 132 -2.91 -3.59 1.81
N PHE A 133 -3.97 -3.42 2.61
CA PHE A 133 -5.02 -4.42 2.87
C PHE A 133 -4.51 -5.68 3.60
N GLY A 134 -3.55 -5.52 4.52
CA GLY A 134 -2.96 -6.65 5.24
C GLY A 134 -1.67 -7.17 4.61
N LEU A 135 -1.46 -8.48 4.70
CA LEU A 135 -0.23 -9.17 4.28
C LEU A 135 -0.55 -10.32 3.32
N PRO A 136 0.40 -10.70 2.45
CA PRO A 136 0.28 -11.95 1.70
C PRO A 136 0.30 -13.17 2.63
N ASP A 137 0.11 -14.35 2.04
CA ASP A 137 0.22 -15.60 2.78
C ASP A 137 1.64 -15.81 3.36
N THR A 138 1.77 -16.77 4.26
CA THR A 138 3.02 -17.06 4.97
C THR A 138 4.16 -17.40 4.01
N GLU A 139 3.88 -18.12 2.91
CA GLU A 139 4.92 -18.53 1.96
C GLU A 139 5.52 -17.30 1.26
N ASP A 140 4.68 -16.43 0.74
CA ASP A 140 5.12 -15.21 0.07
C ASP A 140 5.71 -14.19 1.05
N LEU A 141 5.18 -14.08 2.26
CA LEU A 141 5.75 -13.25 3.31
C LEU A 141 7.17 -13.72 3.69
N ASP A 142 7.38 -15.03 3.82
CA ASP A 142 8.69 -15.61 4.15
C ASP A 142 9.71 -15.39 3.02
N LYS A 143 9.29 -15.43 1.74
CA LYS A 143 10.15 -15.04 0.60
C LYS A 143 10.64 -13.60 0.73
N VAL A 144 9.75 -12.66 1.08
CA VAL A 144 10.15 -11.26 1.26
C VAL A 144 11.10 -11.10 2.44
N LYS A 145 10.83 -11.75 3.58
CA LYS A 145 11.75 -11.72 4.73
C LYS A 145 13.11 -12.30 4.39
N ALA A 146 13.15 -13.42 3.66
CA ALA A 146 14.39 -14.07 3.24
C ALA A 146 15.23 -13.20 2.29
N SER A 147 14.60 -12.29 1.54
CA SER A 147 15.32 -11.30 0.71
C SER A 147 16.06 -10.23 1.53
N GLY A 148 15.75 -10.09 2.83
CA GLY A 148 16.29 -9.05 3.70
C GLY A 148 15.66 -7.67 3.49
N ALA A 149 14.59 -7.58 2.70
CA ALA A 149 13.84 -6.34 2.51
C ALA A 149 13.14 -5.91 3.81
N VAL A 150 13.12 -4.60 4.04
CA VAL A 150 12.33 -4.00 5.11
C VAL A 150 10.85 -4.06 4.76
N LEU A 151 10.03 -4.59 5.67
CA LEU A 151 8.60 -4.78 5.50
C LEU A 151 7.76 -3.69 6.17
N ILE A 152 6.90 -3.03 5.40
CA ILE A 152 5.97 -2.01 5.91
C ILE A 152 4.53 -2.48 5.71
N GLY A 153 3.76 -2.60 6.79
CA GLY A 153 2.32 -2.90 6.74
C GLY A 153 1.48 -1.69 7.10
N CYS A 154 0.23 -1.63 6.61
CA CYS A 154 -0.71 -0.54 6.92
C CYS A 154 -1.84 -1.04 7.82
N ALA A 155 -2.12 -0.35 8.93
CA ALA A 155 -3.15 -0.67 9.91
C ALA A 155 -4.12 0.50 10.08
N THR A 156 -5.42 0.19 10.17
CA THR A 156 -6.49 1.17 10.38
C THR A 156 -7.08 1.11 11.80
N GLN A 157 -6.71 0.08 12.55
CA GLN A 157 -7.14 -0.19 13.93
C GLN A 157 -6.04 -0.96 14.68
N VAL A 158 -6.17 -1.06 16.01
CA VAL A 158 -5.16 -1.70 16.87
C VAL A 158 -4.98 -3.19 16.56
N SER A 159 -6.07 -3.90 16.27
CA SER A 159 -6.05 -5.32 15.90
C SER A 159 -5.20 -5.59 14.65
N ASP A 160 -5.34 -4.75 13.61
CA ASP A 160 -4.52 -4.81 12.40
C ASP A 160 -3.03 -4.69 12.75
N ALA A 161 -2.68 -3.67 13.55
CA ALA A 161 -1.30 -3.39 13.92
C ALA A 161 -0.68 -4.54 14.72
N VAL A 162 -1.42 -5.13 15.67
CA VAL A 162 -0.99 -6.31 16.44
C VAL A 162 -0.79 -7.52 15.53
N ALA A 163 -1.63 -7.69 14.50
CA ALA A 163 -1.46 -8.76 13.52
C ALA A 163 -0.18 -8.57 12.69
N LEU A 164 0.11 -7.33 12.25
CA LEU A 164 1.35 -6.99 11.54
C LEU A 164 2.60 -7.24 12.38
N ASP A 165 2.59 -6.77 13.64
CA ASP A 165 3.72 -6.94 14.56
C ASP A 165 4.01 -8.42 14.81
N LYS A 166 2.97 -9.22 15.07
CA LYS A 166 3.09 -10.69 15.19
C LYS A 166 3.59 -11.36 13.92
N ALA A 167 3.20 -10.84 12.76
CA ALA A 167 3.68 -11.32 11.47
C ALA A 167 5.12 -10.89 11.18
N GLY A 168 5.73 -10.03 12.02
CA GLY A 168 7.12 -9.62 11.92
C GLY A 168 7.37 -8.61 10.81
N VAL A 169 6.46 -7.65 10.63
CA VAL A 169 6.79 -6.45 9.83
C VAL A 169 7.82 -5.59 10.56
N ASP A 170 8.46 -4.70 9.82
CA ASP A 170 9.48 -3.81 10.35
C ASP A 170 8.95 -2.45 10.80
N PHE A 171 7.84 -2.03 10.18
CA PHE A 171 7.13 -0.79 10.49
C PHE A 171 5.63 -0.98 10.27
N VAL A 172 4.84 -0.32 11.12
CA VAL A 172 3.38 -0.21 10.94
C VAL A 172 3.02 1.22 10.55
N VAL A 173 2.29 1.37 9.45
CA VAL A 173 1.64 2.63 9.08
C VAL A 173 0.28 2.69 9.77
N ALA A 174 0.11 3.61 10.71
CA ALA A 174 -1.18 3.95 11.29
C ALA A 174 -1.94 4.88 10.33
N GLN A 175 -2.91 4.34 9.60
CA GLN A 175 -3.75 5.10 8.68
C GLN A 175 -5.01 5.59 9.41
N GLY A 176 -5.04 6.87 9.73
CA GLY A 176 -6.24 7.51 10.29
C GLY A 176 -7.31 7.74 9.23
N PHE A 177 -8.55 7.95 9.68
CA PHE A 177 -9.70 8.23 8.81
C PHE A 177 -9.50 9.43 7.88
N GLU A 178 -8.64 10.39 8.24
CA GLU A 178 -8.29 11.56 7.44
C GLU A 178 -7.47 11.22 6.18
N ALA A 179 -7.01 9.97 6.02
CA ALA A 179 -6.27 9.55 4.85
C ALA A 179 -7.13 9.52 3.59
N GLY A 180 -6.55 9.97 2.47
CA GLY A 180 -7.15 9.82 1.15
C GLY A 180 -6.92 8.42 0.56
N GLY A 181 -7.69 8.08 -0.48
CA GLY A 181 -7.59 6.79 -1.17
C GLY A 181 -8.36 5.68 -0.46
N HIS A 182 -7.90 4.44 -0.60
CA HIS A 182 -8.54 3.30 0.05
C HIS A 182 -8.20 3.26 1.54
N GLN A 183 -9.15 2.81 2.36
CA GLN A 183 -8.90 2.44 3.76
C GLN A 183 -8.27 1.05 3.79
N GLY A 184 -7.10 0.92 4.43
CA GLY A 184 -6.25 -0.27 4.42
C GLY A 184 -6.71 -1.40 5.33
N THR A 185 -8.00 -1.42 5.70
CA THR A 185 -8.60 -2.46 6.54
C THR A 185 -8.35 -3.85 5.98
N PHE A 186 -7.99 -4.79 6.86
CA PHE A 186 -7.46 -6.11 6.48
C PHE A 186 -8.51 -7.02 5.85
N HIS A 187 -9.72 -6.93 6.35
CA HIS A 187 -10.80 -7.83 6.00
C HIS A 187 -11.88 -7.01 5.30
N SER A 188 -12.13 -7.32 4.03
CA SER A 188 -13.14 -6.64 3.22
C SER A 188 -14.57 -6.80 3.73
N GLU A 189 -14.79 -7.73 4.67
CA GLU A 189 -16.08 -7.97 5.32
C GLU A 189 -16.29 -7.07 6.56
N GLU A 190 -15.26 -6.37 7.03
CA GLU A 190 -15.35 -5.43 8.14
C GLU A 190 -15.69 -4.02 7.63
N GLU A 191 -16.48 -3.28 8.41
CA GLU A 191 -16.70 -1.86 8.17
C GLU A 191 -15.36 -1.11 8.32
N PRO A 192 -15.04 -0.17 7.42
CA PRO A 192 -13.82 0.61 7.53
C PRO A 192 -13.72 1.32 8.88
N SER A 193 -12.54 1.24 9.50
CA SER A 193 -12.27 1.98 10.73
C SER A 193 -12.40 3.49 10.50
N MET A 194 -13.11 4.16 11.41
CA MET A 194 -13.32 5.61 11.39
C MET A 194 -12.48 6.32 12.45
N ILE A 195 -11.43 5.67 12.96
CA ILE A 195 -10.56 6.22 14.01
C ILE A 195 -9.66 7.29 13.38
N GLY A 196 -9.74 8.53 13.88
CA GLY A 196 -8.88 9.62 13.45
C GLY A 196 -7.42 9.42 13.87
N LEU A 197 -6.47 9.93 13.07
CA LEU A 197 -5.03 9.68 13.23
C LEU A 197 -4.51 10.04 14.63
N MET A 198 -4.99 11.16 15.18
CA MET A 198 -4.60 11.65 16.51
C MET A 198 -4.91 10.65 17.63
N ALA A 199 -6.00 9.89 17.49
CA ALA A 199 -6.38 8.85 18.43
C ALA A 199 -5.74 7.50 18.10
N LEU A 200 -5.53 7.20 16.81
CA LEU A 200 -5.02 5.91 16.34
C LEU A 200 -3.54 5.69 16.70
N ILE A 201 -2.69 6.71 16.49
CA ILE A 201 -1.24 6.60 16.74
C ILE A 201 -0.92 6.12 18.18
N PRO A 202 -1.38 6.79 19.26
CA PRO A 202 -1.01 6.37 20.61
C PRO A 202 -1.51 4.97 20.94
N GLN A 203 -2.72 4.61 20.49
CA GLN A 203 -3.29 3.28 20.72
C GLN A 203 -2.47 2.17 20.04
N ILE A 204 -1.97 2.41 18.81
CA ILE A 204 -1.10 1.45 18.13
C ILE A 204 0.26 1.38 18.82
N VAL A 205 0.87 2.53 19.13
CA VAL A 205 2.19 2.60 19.80
C VAL A 205 2.19 1.83 21.13
N ASP A 206 1.10 1.89 21.90
CA ASP A 206 0.98 1.14 23.16
C ASP A 206 0.82 -0.38 22.96
N ALA A 207 0.44 -0.82 21.76
CA ALA A 207 0.05 -2.21 21.47
C ALA A 207 1.09 -3.00 20.66
N VAL A 208 2.06 -2.34 20.03
CA VAL A 208 3.06 -2.98 19.16
C VAL A 208 4.49 -2.65 19.57
N SER A 209 5.42 -3.52 19.21
CA SER A 209 6.85 -3.34 19.50
C SER A 209 7.60 -2.56 18.41
N VAL A 210 7.08 -2.58 17.19
CA VAL A 210 7.71 -1.96 16.01
C VAL A 210 7.38 -0.47 15.88
N PRO A 211 8.24 0.34 15.24
CA PRO A 211 7.97 1.76 15.08
C PRO A 211 6.73 2.03 14.21
N VAL A 212 6.01 3.08 14.57
CA VAL A 212 4.74 3.47 13.93
C VAL A 212 4.93 4.72 13.07
N ILE A 213 4.36 4.69 11.86
CA ILE A 213 4.35 5.80 10.90
C ILE A 213 2.93 6.33 10.81
N GLY A 214 2.70 7.62 11.10
CA GLY A 214 1.37 8.21 10.94
C GLY A 214 1.04 8.53 9.47
N ALA A 215 -0.18 8.23 9.04
CA ALA A 215 -0.70 8.59 7.72
C ALA A 215 -2.16 9.07 7.79
N GLY A 216 -2.44 10.24 7.23
CA GLY A 216 -3.78 10.85 7.19
C GLY A 216 -3.78 12.29 7.68
N GLY A 217 -4.27 13.22 6.86
CA GLY A 217 -4.38 14.64 7.24
C GLY A 217 -3.06 15.41 7.48
N LEU A 218 -1.88 14.78 7.29
CA LEU A 218 -0.57 15.41 7.47
C LEU A 218 -0.19 16.24 6.24
N MET A 219 -0.39 17.56 6.32
CA MET A 219 -0.22 18.48 5.17
C MET A 219 0.88 19.52 5.35
N ASP A 220 1.36 19.72 6.58
CA ASP A 220 2.47 20.61 6.91
C ASP A 220 3.27 20.05 8.10
N GLY A 221 4.24 20.82 8.61
CA GLY A 221 5.15 20.36 9.66
C GLY A 221 4.72 20.68 11.10
N ARG A 222 3.51 21.18 11.35
CA ARG A 222 2.99 21.45 12.71
C ARG A 222 2.59 20.17 13.42
#